data_AF-D2TIG6-F1
#
_entry.id   AF-D2TIG6-F1
#
_cell.length_a   1.000
_cell.length_b   1.000
_cell.length_c   1.000
_cell.angle_alpha   90.00
_cell.angle_beta   90.00
_cell.angle_gamma   90.00
#
_symmetry.space_group_name_H-M   'P 1'
#
loop_
_entity.id
_entity.type
_entity.pdbx_description
1 polymer ?
#
loop_
_entity_poly.entity_id
_entity_poly.type
_entity_poly.pdbx_seq_one_letter_code
_entity_poly.pdbx_strand_id
1 'polypeptide(L)'
;MQIQLMNWFQVEEKVKQDNRVILPLGSTEQHAYLSLCTDHILASRLATEVGEQLDIPVYPGLPFGMAPYFTAFPGTINLQPATYNALINDLLESLYQSGFRRIFLLNGHGGNSPVQPQIHNWLNQHPDARVQLHNWWAAPETMKQVKQFASNASHASWMENFPWTRLAGVVLPNEEKEALHIPRLAQLPDCEVRKYIGDGNYGGDYQRSDEEMQQIWEIAKRETIALLENGWM
;
A
#
# COMPACT_ATOMS: atom_id res chain seq x y z
N MET A 1 15.77 -5.45 -6.89
CA MET A 1 16.13 -4.99 -8.26
C MET A 1 14.93 -4.29 -8.89
N GLN A 2 15.06 -3.09 -9.48
CA GLN A 2 13.91 -2.41 -10.09
C GLN A 2 13.78 -2.76 -11.57
N ILE A 3 12.59 -3.17 -12.03
CA ILE A 3 12.34 -3.56 -13.43
C ILE A 3 12.68 -2.45 -14.42
N GLN A 4 12.50 -1.18 -14.05
CA GLN A 4 12.85 -0.03 -14.88
C GLN A 4 14.35 0.08 -15.22
N LEU A 5 15.21 -0.67 -14.52
CA LEU A 5 16.64 -0.75 -14.75
C LEU A 5 17.06 -2.08 -15.39
N MET A 6 16.10 -2.87 -15.88
CA MET A 6 16.31 -4.17 -16.47
C MET A 6 15.82 -4.19 -17.92
N ASN A 7 16.48 -4.97 -18.77
CA ASN A 7 15.92 -5.39 -20.06
C ASN A 7 15.25 -6.77 -19.93
N TRP A 8 14.50 -7.18 -20.96
CA TRP A 8 13.73 -8.42 -20.92
C TRP A 8 14.60 -9.68 -20.82
N PHE A 9 15.82 -9.70 -21.37
CA PHE A 9 16.76 -10.83 -21.22
C PHE A 9 17.16 -11.03 -19.77
N GLN A 10 17.41 -9.95 -19.03
CA GLN A 10 17.73 -10.01 -17.61
C GLN A 10 16.56 -10.53 -16.78
N VAL A 11 15.33 -10.18 -17.14
CA VAL A 11 14.12 -10.72 -16.50
C VAL A 11 13.96 -12.21 -16.78
N GLU A 12 14.17 -12.62 -18.04
CA GLU A 12 14.12 -14.04 -18.45
C GLU A 12 15.15 -14.90 -17.71
N GLU A 13 16.37 -14.40 -17.50
CA GLU A 13 17.37 -15.12 -16.70
C GLU A 13 17.03 -15.11 -15.21
N LYS A 14 16.51 -14.00 -14.70
CA LYS A 14 16.18 -13.87 -13.28
C LYS A 14 15.09 -14.83 -12.86
N VAL A 15 14.02 -14.94 -13.65
CA VAL A 15 12.86 -15.78 -13.33
C VAL A 15 13.19 -17.28 -13.30
N LYS A 16 14.21 -17.71 -14.07
CA LYS A 16 14.73 -19.09 -14.04
C LYS A 16 15.43 -19.42 -12.70
N GLN A 17 16.01 -18.42 -12.05
CA GLN A 17 16.73 -18.57 -10.78
C GLN A 17 15.80 -18.39 -9.58
N ASP A 18 14.93 -17.38 -9.63
CA ASP A 18 13.94 -17.10 -8.62
C ASP A 18 12.66 -16.53 -9.25
N ASN A 19 11.55 -17.27 -9.12
CA ASN A 19 10.27 -16.91 -9.69
C ASN A 19 9.41 -15.99 -8.78
N ARG A 20 10.04 -15.34 -7.79
CA ARG A 20 9.44 -14.27 -6.97
C ARG A 20 9.43 -12.94 -7.71
N VAL A 21 8.38 -12.16 -7.49
CA VAL A 21 8.25 -10.77 -7.96
C VAL A 21 7.44 -9.94 -6.96
N ILE A 22 7.79 -8.66 -6.85
CA ILE A 22 7.04 -7.69 -6.04
C ILE A 22 6.33 -6.70 -6.97
N LEU A 23 5.03 -6.51 -6.75
CA LEU A 23 4.22 -5.49 -7.41
C LEU A 23 3.64 -4.56 -6.32
N PRO A 24 4.11 -3.30 -6.23
CA PRO A 24 3.55 -2.33 -5.30
C PRO A 24 2.16 -1.86 -5.78
N LEU A 25 1.20 -1.80 -4.86
CA LEU A 25 -0.14 -1.28 -5.11
C LEU A 25 -0.39 -0.05 -4.22
N GLY A 26 -0.60 1.12 -4.82
CA GLY A 26 -0.87 2.36 -4.10
C GLY A 26 -2.25 2.93 -4.39
N SER A 27 -2.36 4.24 -4.19
CA SER A 27 -3.49 5.09 -4.56
C SER A 27 -3.00 6.53 -4.75
N THR A 28 -3.82 7.34 -5.42
CA THR A 28 -3.70 8.80 -5.40
C THR A 28 -4.99 9.33 -4.80
N GLU A 29 -4.93 9.68 -3.52
CA GLU A 29 -6.10 10.09 -2.74
C GLU A 29 -5.74 11.11 -1.67
N GLN A 30 -6.77 11.81 -1.19
CA GLN A 30 -6.61 12.78 -0.10
C GLN A 30 -5.87 12.14 1.08
N HIS A 31 -4.86 12.83 1.61
CA HIS A 31 -4.14 12.44 2.82
C HIS A 31 -3.95 13.64 3.74
N ALA A 32 -5.03 14.42 3.93
CA ALA A 32 -5.01 15.68 4.66
C ALA A 32 -3.85 16.62 4.22
N TYR A 33 -2.80 16.72 5.03
CA TYR A 33 -1.65 17.62 4.81
C TYR A 33 -0.45 16.92 4.12
N LEU A 34 -0.55 15.63 3.83
CA LEU A 34 0.51 14.85 3.17
C LEU A 34 0.35 14.85 1.65
N SER A 35 1.33 14.27 0.96
CA SER A 35 1.24 14.00 -0.47
C SER A 35 -0.01 13.19 -0.83
N LEU A 36 -0.69 13.55 -1.92
CA LEU A 36 -1.81 12.74 -2.45
C LEU A 36 -1.36 11.33 -2.87
N CYS A 37 -0.06 11.13 -3.11
CA CYS A 37 0.51 9.84 -3.49
C CYS A 37 1.05 9.06 -2.27
N THR A 38 0.61 9.36 -1.05
CA THR A 38 1.15 8.75 0.19
C THR A 38 1.19 7.22 0.11
N ASP A 39 0.07 6.56 -0.21
CA ASP A 39 0.01 5.11 -0.36
C ASP A 39 1.01 4.57 -1.38
N HIS A 40 1.10 5.23 -2.54
CA HIS A 40 2.00 4.85 -3.62
C HIS A 40 3.47 5.03 -3.23
N ILE A 41 3.81 6.15 -2.58
CA ILE A 41 5.18 6.43 -2.11
C ILE A 41 5.60 5.37 -1.09
N LEU A 42 4.75 5.09 -0.09
CA LEU A 42 5.07 4.14 0.98
C LEU A 42 5.23 2.71 0.43
N ALA A 43 4.27 2.22 -0.35
CA ALA A 43 4.36 0.89 -0.94
C ALA A 43 5.58 0.75 -1.87
N SER A 44 5.80 1.73 -2.77
CA SER A 44 6.90 1.66 -3.74
C SER A 44 8.27 1.73 -3.05
N ARG A 45 8.41 2.56 -2.02
CA ARG A 45 9.66 2.67 -1.26
C ARG A 45 9.96 1.37 -0.53
N LEU A 46 8.99 0.83 0.20
CA LEU A 46 9.16 -0.43 0.93
C LEU A 46 9.49 -1.58 -0.01
N ALA A 47 8.79 -1.70 -1.15
CA ALA A 47 9.07 -2.70 -2.18
C ALA A 47 10.51 -2.59 -2.72
N THR A 48 10.95 -1.37 -2.99
CA THR A 48 12.30 -1.12 -3.51
C THR A 48 13.36 -1.55 -2.51
N GLU A 49 13.22 -1.14 -1.24
CA GLU A 49 14.16 -1.47 -0.17
C GLU A 49 14.25 -2.99 0.06
N VAL A 50 13.12 -3.69 0.18
CA VAL A 50 13.13 -5.15 0.41
C VAL A 50 13.55 -5.93 -0.84
N GLY A 51 13.16 -5.47 -2.03
CA GLY A 51 13.50 -6.11 -3.30
C GLY A 51 14.98 -5.93 -3.66
N GLU A 52 15.62 -4.84 -3.25
CA GLU A 52 17.07 -4.68 -3.32
C GLU A 52 17.78 -5.66 -2.38
N GLN A 53 17.34 -5.72 -1.11
CA GLN A 53 17.95 -6.60 -0.11
C GLN A 53 17.83 -8.09 -0.45
N LEU A 54 16.68 -8.53 -0.99
CA LEU A 54 16.40 -9.93 -1.30
C LEU A 54 16.72 -10.31 -2.74
N ASP A 55 17.22 -9.38 -3.54
CA ASP A 55 17.47 -9.55 -4.97
C ASP A 55 16.19 -10.03 -5.72
N ILE A 56 15.03 -9.43 -5.41
CA ILE A 56 13.75 -9.73 -6.05
C ILE A 56 13.40 -8.59 -7.03
N PRO A 57 12.91 -8.88 -8.25
CA PRO A 57 12.41 -7.85 -9.15
C PRO A 57 11.19 -7.11 -8.59
N VAL A 58 11.22 -5.78 -8.69
CA VAL A 58 10.16 -4.87 -8.26
C VAL A 58 9.63 -4.15 -9.49
N TYR A 59 8.35 -4.32 -9.77
CA TYR A 59 7.65 -3.58 -10.84
C TYR A 59 7.34 -2.15 -10.40
N PRO A 60 7.12 -1.21 -11.35
CA PRO A 60 6.60 0.10 -11.03
C PRO A 60 5.31 -0.02 -10.21
N GLY A 61 5.20 0.74 -9.12
CA GLY A 61 4.01 0.73 -8.29
C GLY A 61 2.79 1.28 -9.02
N LEU A 62 1.62 0.69 -8.81
CA LEU A 62 0.38 1.27 -9.32
C LEU A 62 0.08 2.57 -8.56
N PRO A 63 -0.05 3.71 -9.25
CA PRO A 63 -0.31 4.99 -8.59
C PRO A 63 -1.81 5.23 -8.31
N PHE A 64 -2.69 4.38 -8.82
CA PHE A 64 -4.15 4.53 -8.69
C PHE A 64 -4.77 3.25 -8.13
N GLY A 65 -5.77 3.43 -7.27
CA GLY A 65 -6.46 2.35 -6.58
C GLY A 65 -7.96 2.62 -6.43
N MET A 66 -8.62 1.87 -5.55
CA MET A 66 -10.03 2.06 -5.20
C MET A 66 -10.14 3.01 -4.01
N ALA A 67 -10.58 4.25 -4.25
CA ALA A 67 -10.74 5.32 -3.26
C ALA A 67 -12.17 5.88 -3.23
N PRO A 68 -13.23 5.03 -3.11
CA PRO A 68 -14.60 5.47 -3.32
C PRO A 68 -15.04 6.55 -2.33
N TYR A 69 -14.58 6.49 -1.08
CA TYR A 69 -14.97 7.46 -0.04
C TYR A 69 -14.35 8.85 -0.22
N PHE A 70 -13.37 9.01 -1.11
CA PHE A 70 -12.56 10.23 -1.21
C PHE A 70 -12.79 11.02 -2.50
N THR A 71 -13.77 10.66 -3.32
CA THR A 71 -14.03 11.29 -4.62
C THR A 71 -14.43 12.77 -4.52
N ALA A 72 -14.96 13.21 -3.37
CA ALA A 72 -15.29 14.61 -3.10
C ALA A 72 -14.08 15.49 -2.73
N PHE A 73 -12.91 14.88 -2.51
CA PHE A 73 -11.65 15.58 -2.25
C PHE A 73 -10.89 15.80 -3.58
N PRO A 74 -10.55 17.06 -3.93
CA PRO A 74 -9.85 17.36 -5.17
C PRO A 74 -8.51 16.64 -5.26
N GLY A 75 -8.23 16.05 -6.42
CA GLY A 75 -6.99 15.32 -6.68
C GLY A 75 -7.07 13.81 -6.43
N THR A 76 -8.09 13.33 -5.69
CA THR A 76 -8.35 11.89 -5.59
C THR A 76 -8.72 11.30 -6.95
N ILE A 77 -8.07 10.20 -7.32
CA ILE A 77 -8.41 9.40 -8.50
C ILE A 77 -8.90 8.04 -8.01
N ASN A 78 -10.16 7.72 -8.32
CA ASN A 78 -10.80 6.47 -7.91
C ASN A 78 -11.03 5.56 -9.12
N LEU A 79 -10.48 4.35 -9.07
CA LEU A 79 -10.84 3.27 -9.98
C LEU A 79 -12.10 2.55 -9.48
N GLN A 80 -13.01 2.25 -10.39
CA GLN A 80 -14.16 1.41 -10.06
C GLN A 80 -13.71 -0.02 -9.75
N PRO A 81 -14.40 -0.77 -8.87
CA PRO A 81 -14.02 -2.14 -8.53
C PRO A 81 -13.87 -3.05 -9.76
N ALA A 82 -14.75 -2.91 -10.75
CA ALA A 82 -14.65 -3.67 -12.00
C ALA A 82 -13.35 -3.39 -12.76
N THR A 83 -12.95 -2.11 -12.85
CA THR A 83 -11.70 -1.69 -13.49
C THR A 83 -10.48 -2.17 -12.73
N TYR A 84 -10.49 -2.02 -11.39
CA TYR A 84 -9.37 -2.44 -10.56
C TYR A 84 -9.18 -3.97 -10.60
N ASN A 85 -10.27 -4.75 -10.51
CA ASN A 85 -10.21 -6.20 -10.60
C ASN A 85 -9.72 -6.68 -11.97
N ALA A 86 -10.17 -6.06 -13.06
CA ALA A 86 -9.68 -6.36 -14.41
C ALA A 86 -8.19 -6.04 -14.55
N LEU A 87 -7.76 -4.87 -14.06
CA LEU A 87 -6.36 -4.46 -14.05
C LEU A 87 -5.49 -5.47 -13.29
N ILE A 88 -5.86 -5.83 -12.06
CA ILE A 88 -5.09 -6.79 -11.27
C ILE A 88 -5.04 -8.16 -11.94
N ASN A 89 -6.14 -8.60 -12.58
CA ASN A 89 -6.15 -9.84 -13.35
C ASN A 89 -5.12 -9.80 -14.50
N ASP A 90 -5.11 -8.73 -15.30
CA ASP A 90 -4.19 -8.58 -16.44
C ASP A 90 -2.73 -8.52 -15.99
N LEU A 91 -2.47 -7.88 -14.84
CA LEU A 91 -1.11 -7.82 -14.26
C LEU A 91 -0.65 -9.18 -13.75
N LEU A 92 -1.50 -9.91 -13.02
CA LEU A 92 -1.18 -11.27 -12.56
C LEU A 92 -0.91 -12.20 -13.75
N GLU A 93 -1.76 -12.13 -14.78
CA GLU A 93 -1.60 -12.93 -16.00
C GLU A 93 -0.28 -12.60 -16.71
N SER A 94 0.04 -11.33 -16.89
CA SER A 94 1.29 -10.90 -17.54
C SER A 94 2.54 -11.35 -16.78
N LEU A 95 2.51 -11.25 -15.45
CA LEU A 95 3.60 -11.73 -14.58
C LEU A 95 3.74 -13.26 -14.67
N TYR A 96 2.61 -13.98 -14.65
CA TYR A 96 2.60 -15.44 -14.76
C TYR A 96 3.14 -15.93 -16.12
N GLN A 97 2.72 -15.29 -17.22
CA GLN A 97 3.22 -15.58 -18.56
C GLN A 97 4.73 -15.32 -18.69
N SER A 98 5.26 -14.36 -17.92
CA SER A 98 6.70 -14.06 -17.85
C SER A 98 7.49 -15.08 -17.02
N GLY A 99 6.83 -16.11 -16.47
CA GLY A 99 7.45 -17.19 -15.70
C GLY A 99 7.39 -17.02 -14.18
N PHE A 100 6.92 -15.88 -13.68
CA PHE A 100 6.78 -15.68 -12.23
C PHE A 100 5.68 -16.61 -11.69
N ARG A 101 5.91 -17.15 -10.49
CA ARG A 101 4.93 -18.02 -9.80
C ARG A 101 4.64 -17.58 -8.39
N ARG A 102 5.51 -16.77 -7.80
CA ARG A 102 5.39 -16.24 -6.45
C ARG A 102 5.23 -14.72 -6.54
N ILE A 103 4.00 -14.25 -6.63
CA ILE A 103 3.68 -12.83 -6.85
C ILE A 103 3.30 -12.19 -5.52
N PHE A 104 4.08 -11.19 -5.10
CA PHE A 104 3.88 -10.46 -3.87
C PHE A 104 3.30 -9.08 -4.17
N LEU A 105 2.01 -8.91 -3.89
CA LEU A 105 1.30 -7.65 -4.01
C LEU A 105 1.52 -6.85 -2.72
N LEU A 106 2.48 -5.93 -2.75
CA LEU A 106 2.75 -5.04 -1.62
C LEU A 106 1.77 -3.87 -1.66
N ASN A 107 0.69 -3.99 -0.91
CA ASN A 107 -0.36 -2.98 -0.90
C ASN A 107 0.00 -1.89 0.10
N GLY A 108 -0.24 -0.63 -0.29
CA GLY A 108 -0.15 0.57 0.55
C GLY A 108 -1.50 1.23 0.84
N HIS A 109 -2.60 0.77 0.25
CA HIS A 109 -3.91 1.40 0.38
C HIS A 109 -5.00 0.43 0.84
N GLY A 110 -5.69 0.77 1.93
CA GLY A 110 -6.77 -0.07 2.47
C GLY A 110 -7.91 -0.33 1.49
N GLY A 111 -8.25 0.68 0.68
CA GLY A 111 -9.33 0.60 -0.31
C GLY A 111 -9.11 -0.46 -1.39
N ASN A 112 -7.86 -0.89 -1.63
CA ASN A 112 -7.54 -1.95 -2.59
C ASN A 112 -7.83 -3.37 -2.08
N SER A 113 -8.00 -3.56 -0.77
CA SER A 113 -8.15 -4.89 -0.13
C SER A 113 -9.28 -5.77 -0.68
N PRO A 114 -10.44 -5.22 -1.11
CA PRO A 114 -11.53 -6.00 -1.73
C PRO A 114 -11.16 -6.77 -3.01
N VAL A 115 -9.93 -6.64 -3.53
CA VAL A 115 -9.43 -7.44 -4.65
C VAL A 115 -9.16 -8.92 -4.30
N GLN A 116 -9.11 -9.26 -3.01
CA GLN A 116 -8.73 -10.61 -2.55
C GLN A 116 -9.57 -11.76 -3.16
N PRO A 117 -10.90 -11.66 -3.32
CA PRO A 117 -11.68 -12.69 -4.02
C PRO A 117 -11.28 -12.86 -5.49
N GLN A 118 -10.93 -11.76 -6.17
CA GLN A 118 -10.44 -11.83 -7.56
C GLN A 118 -9.09 -12.55 -7.66
N ILE A 119 -8.18 -12.28 -6.72
CA ILE A 119 -6.90 -13.00 -6.62
C ILE A 119 -7.15 -14.51 -6.44
N HIS A 120 -8.09 -14.88 -5.57
CA HIS A 120 -8.43 -16.28 -5.33
C HIS A 120 -9.02 -16.96 -6.59
N ASN A 121 -9.89 -16.27 -7.31
CA ASN A 121 -10.42 -16.77 -8.58
C ASN A 121 -9.30 -17.01 -9.61
N TRP A 122 -8.34 -16.10 -9.70
CA TRP A 122 -7.19 -16.25 -10.58
C TRP A 122 -6.30 -17.44 -10.17
N LEU A 123 -6.05 -17.63 -8.87
CA LEU A 123 -5.31 -18.78 -8.35
C LEU A 123 -5.98 -20.13 -8.67
N ASN A 124 -7.31 -20.20 -8.66
CA ASN A 124 -8.04 -21.42 -9.05
C ASN A 124 -7.81 -21.81 -10.53
N GLN A 125 -7.37 -20.87 -11.36
CA GLN A 125 -7.01 -21.10 -12.76
C GLN A 125 -5.50 -21.38 -12.93
N HIS A 126 -4.69 -21.08 -11.91
CA HIS A 126 -3.22 -21.16 -11.91
C HIS A 126 -2.70 -21.91 -10.67
N PRO A 127 -2.93 -23.23 -10.56
CA PRO A 127 -2.65 -24.00 -9.34
C PRO A 127 -1.16 -24.08 -8.97
N ASP A 128 -0.25 -23.79 -9.91
CA ASP A 128 1.19 -23.73 -9.70
C ASP A 128 1.70 -22.35 -9.25
N ALA A 129 0.80 -21.37 -9.09
CA ALA A 129 1.11 -20.03 -8.61
C ALA A 129 0.77 -19.84 -7.12
N ARG A 130 1.36 -18.79 -6.54
CA ARG A 130 1.08 -18.23 -5.22
C ARG A 130 1.02 -16.72 -5.35
N VAL A 131 -0.02 -16.12 -4.77
CA VAL A 131 -0.17 -14.67 -4.69
C VAL A 131 -0.38 -14.29 -3.23
N GLN A 132 0.42 -13.36 -2.73
CA GLN A 132 0.24 -12.76 -1.41
C GLN A 132 -0.19 -11.30 -1.56
N LEU A 133 -1.27 -10.92 -0.89
CA LEU A 133 -1.66 -9.52 -0.71
C LEU A 133 -1.20 -9.08 0.68
N HIS A 134 -0.16 -8.26 0.74
CA HIS A 134 0.43 -7.78 1.99
C HIS A 134 0.08 -6.30 2.22
N ASN A 135 -0.81 -6.05 3.16
CA ASN A 135 -1.14 -4.70 3.65
C ASN A 135 -0.10 -4.30 4.70
N TRP A 136 1.02 -3.71 4.29
CA TRP A 136 2.20 -3.55 5.16
C TRP A 136 1.90 -2.79 6.45
N TRP A 137 1.06 -1.74 6.38
CA TRP A 137 0.73 -0.88 7.52
C TRP A 137 -0.15 -1.60 8.55
N ALA A 138 -0.91 -2.62 8.12
CA ALA A 138 -1.81 -3.41 8.94
C ALA A 138 -1.22 -4.78 9.34
N ALA A 139 0.04 -5.03 8.98
CA ALA A 139 0.73 -6.27 9.34
C ALA A 139 0.86 -6.39 10.87
N PRO A 140 0.79 -7.62 11.44
CA PRO A 140 0.72 -7.81 12.89
C PRO A 140 1.79 -7.09 13.72
N GLU A 141 3.07 -7.23 13.38
CA GLU A 141 4.15 -6.60 14.14
C GLU A 141 4.23 -5.10 13.89
N THR A 142 3.96 -4.66 12.65
CA THR A 142 3.88 -3.24 12.29
C THR A 142 2.78 -2.52 13.07
N MET A 143 1.56 -3.07 13.06
CA MET A 143 0.42 -2.53 13.78
C MET A 143 0.62 -2.60 15.30
N LYS A 144 1.31 -3.63 15.80
CA LYS A 144 1.71 -3.71 17.21
C LYS A 144 2.67 -2.57 17.58
N GLN A 145 3.64 -2.24 16.71
CA GLN A 145 4.54 -1.11 16.92
C GLN A 145 3.79 0.22 16.92
N VAL A 146 2.87 0.44 15.96
CA VAL A 146 2.00 1.63 15.93
C VAL A 146 1.25 1.79 17.25
N LYS A 147 0.64 0.71 17.75
CA LYS A 147 -0.13 0.71 19.00
C LYS A 147 0.70 0.94 20.27
N GLN A 148 2.02 0.78 20.22
CA GLN A 148 2.90 1.15 21.34
C GLN A 148 3.03 2.66 21.49
N PHE A 149 2.89 3.41 20.39
CA PHE A 149 2.99 4.88 20.40
C PHE A 149 1.65 5.56 20.65
N ALA A 150 0.59 5.11 19.97
CA ALA A 150 -0.78 5.56 20.23
C ALA A 150 -1.83 4.56 19.70
N SER A 151 -3.00 4.53 20.33
CA SER A 151 -4.14 3.73 19.87
C SER A 151 -4.96 4.40 18.77
N ASN A 152 -4.90 5.73 18.68
CA ASN A 152 -5.59 6.55 17.68
C ASN A 152 -4.66 6.80 16.49
N ALA A 153 -4.71 5.88 15.52
CA ALA A 153 -3.93 5.97 14.29
C ALA A 153 -4.69 5.24 13.17
N SER A 154 -4.87 5.92 12.04
CA SER A 154 -5.59 5.40 10.88
C SER A 154 -5.18 6.21 9.65
N HIS A 155 -6.14 6.57 8.80
CA HIS A 155 -5.92 7.28 7.55
C HIS A 155 -5.55 8.75 7.73
N ALA A 156 -4.57 9.19 6.95
CA ALA A 156 -3.97 10.51 6.93
C ALA A 156 -3.48 11.01 8.30
N SER A 157 -3.25 10.09 9.23
CA SER A 157 -2.73 10.39 10.56
C SER A 157 -1.21 10.26 10.60
N TRP A 158 -0.63 10.53 11.77
CA TRP A 158 0.81 10.39 12.01
C TRP A 158 1.40 9.05 11.54
N MET A 159 0.64 7.94 11.52
CA MET A 159 1.16 6.61 11.11
C MET A 159 1.51 6.51 9.62
N GLU A 160 1.02 7.45 8.80
CA GLU A 160 1.36 7.58 7.37
C GLU A 160 2.27 8.80 7.12
N ASN A 161 2.56 9.59 8.16
CA ASN A 161 3.35 10.82 8.10
C ASN A 161 4.86 10.57 8.27
N PHE A 162 5.45 9.92 7.27
CA PHE A 162 6.88 9.72 7.17
C PHE A 162 7.58 10.94 6.54
N PRO A 163 8.90 11.14 6.76
CA PRO A 163 9.64 12.23 6.13
C PRO A 163 9.49 12.32 4.61
N TRP A 164 9.30 11.18 3.93
CA TRP A 164 9.12 11.09 2.47
C TRP A 164 7.67 11.22 1.98
N THR A 165 6.69 11.39 2.86
CA THR A 165 5.29 11.71 2.49
C THR A 165 4.90 13.15 2.80
N ARG A 166 5.75 13.88 3.54
CA ARG A 166 5.58 15.30 3.85
C ARG A 166 5.86 16.20 2.66
N LEU A 167 5.14 17.32 2.60
CA LEU A 167 5.29 18.33 1.56
C LEU A 167 6.05 19.55 2.10
N ALA A 168 7.01 20.05 1.31
CA ALA A 168 7.78 21.23 1.67
C ALA A 168 6.87 22.46 1.84
N GLY A 169 7.04 23.18 2.96
CA GLY A 169 6.27 24.40 3.25
C GLY A 169 4.85 24.16 3.79
N VAL A 170 4.41 22.91 3.94
CA VAL A 170 3.13 22.60 4.59
C VAL A 170 3.36 22.47 6.09
N VAL A 171 2.60 23.24 6.87
CA VAL A 171 2.62 23.20 8.34
C VAL A 171 1.47 22.33 8.83
N LEU A 172 1.78 21.34 9.66
CA LEU A 172 0.79 20.45 10.26
C LEU A 172 0.22 21.05 11.55
N PRO A 173 -1.05 20.77 11.89
CA PRO A 173 -1.58 21.11 13.21
C PRO A 173 -0.80 20.44 14.35
N ASN A 174 -0.66 21.14 15.47
CA ASN A 174 0.02 20.64 16.67
C ASN A 174 -0.95 20.05 17.72
N GLU A 175 -2.23 19.91 17.36
CA GLU A 175 -3.29 19.35 18.21
C GLU A 175 -3.60 17.90 17.80
N GLU A 176 -4.08 17.10 18.76
CA GLU A 176 -4.61 15.77 18.46
C GLU A 176 -6.03 15.90 17.89
N LYS A 177 -6.32 15.18 16.80
CA LYS A 177 -7.68 15.07 16.26
C LYS A 177 -8.43 13.93 16.92
N GLU A 178 -9.67 14.18 17.35
CA GLU A 178 -10.54 13.10 17.85
C GLU A 178 -10.74 12.01 16.80
N ALA A 179 -10.78 10.76 17.26
CA ALA A 179 -11.00 9.61 16.40
C ALA A 179 -12.35 9.69 15.67
N LEU A 180 -12.33 9.49 14.36
CA LEU A 180 -13.52 9.45 13.52
C LEU A 180 -14.36 8.21 13.83
N HIS A 181 -15.69 8.37 13.88
CA HIS A 181 -16.60 7.24 14.04
C HIS A 181 -16.81 6.51 12.69
N ILE A 182 -15.94 5.55 12.39
CA ILE A 182 -15.89 4.79 11.13
C ILE A 182 -17.24 4.15 10.72
N PRO A 183 -18.05 3.55 11.61
CA PRO A 183 -19.32 2.96 11.22
C PRO A 183 -20.32 3.98 10.63
N ARG A 184 -20.21 5.26 11.04
CA ARG A 184 -21.02 6.34 10.44
C ARG A 184 -20.49 6.70 9.06
N LEU A 185 -19.18 6.79 8.89
CA LEU A 185 -18.56 7.12 7.60
C LEU A 185 -19.04 6.18 6.48
N ALA A 186 -19.09 4.87 6.75
CA ALA A 186 -19.51 3.85 5.81
C ALA A 186 -20.98 3.99 5.32
N GLN A 187 -21.77 4.87 5.94
CA GLN A 187 -23.18 5.11 5.60
C GLN A 187 -23.39 6.44 4.87
N LEU A 188 -22.35 7.25 4.68
CA LEU A 188 -22.44 8.56 4.06
C LEU A 188 -22.17 8.48 2.55
N PRO A 189 -22.91 9.24 1.72
CA PRO A 189 -22.50 9.46 0.33
C PRO A 189 -21.25 10.35 0.28
N ASP A 190 -20.45 10.23 -0.78
CA ASP A 190 -19.16 10.92 -0.93
C ASP A 190 -19.24 12.45 -0.71
N CYS A 191 -20.34 13.08 -1.14
CA CYS A 191 -20.56 14.51 -0.96
C CYS A 191 -20.71 14.95 0.52
N GLU A 192 -21.10 14.03 1.39
CA GLU A 192 -21.17 14.21 2.84
C GLU A 192 -19.92 13.74 3.55
N VAL A 193 -19.21 12.74 3.00
CA VAL A 193 -17.94 12.23 3.55
C VAL A 193 -16.95 13.37 3.79
N ARG A 194 -16.72 14.24 2.80
CA ARG A 194 -15.79 15.37 2.96
C ARG A 194 -16.20 16.32 4.07
N LYS A 195 -17.51 16.59 4.20
CA LYS A 195 -18.02 17.46 5.28
C LYS A 195 -17.85 16.84 6.65
N TYR A 196 -18.01 15.51 6.74
CA TYR A 196 -17.91 14.78 7.98
C TYR A 196 -16.46 14.64 8.47
N ILE A 197 -15.53 14.32 7.58
CA ILE A 197 -14.12 14.15 7.94
C ILE A 197 -13.42 15.51 8.11
N GLY A 198 -13.84 16.53 7.34
CA GLY A 198 -13.25 17.86 7.35
C GLY A 198 -11.96 17.91 6.52
N ASP A 199 -10.83 17.95 7.20
CA ASP A 199 -9.51 18.05 6.57
C ASP A 199 -9.00 16.75 5.94
N GLY A 200 -9.64 15.61 6.22
CA GLY A 200 -9.27 14.32 5.67
C GLY A 200 -8.62 13.34 6.65
N ASN A 201 -8.15 13.81 7.82
CA ASN A 201 -7.53 12.97 8.86
C ASN A 201 -8.58 12.22 9.70
N TYR A 202 -8.35 10.94 9.98
CA TYR A 202 -9.27 10.08 10.74
C TYR A 202 -9.07 10.11 12.26
N GLY A 203 -8.04 10.79 12.76
CA GLY A 203 -7.78 10.96 14.18
C GLY A 203 -6.31 10.77 14.55
N GLY A 204 -5.97 11.22 15.76
CA GLY A 204 -4.65 11.14 16.36
C GLY A 204 -3.83 12.38 16.08
N ASP A 205 -2.56 12.32 16.48
CA ASP A 205 -1.59 13.35 16.14
C ASP A 205 -1.47 13.48 14.61
N TYR A 206 -1.22 14.70 14.12
CA TYR A 206 -0.90 14.88 12.70
C TYR A 206 0.52 14.43 12.40
N GLN A 207 1.42 14.53 13.37
CA GLN A 207 2.84 14.19 13.21
C GLN A 207 3.42 13.63 14.51
N ARG A 208 4.34 12.68 14.36
CA ARG A 208 5.22 12.18 15.41
C ARG A 208 6.69 12.35 15.03
N SER A 209 7.61 12.03 15.94
CA SER A 209 9.03 12.24 15.68
C SER A 209 9.54 11.30 14.57
N ASP A 210 10.56 11.75 13.84
CA ASP A 210 11.13 10.95 12.74
C ASP A 210 11.77 9.66 13.26
N GLU A 211 12.25 9.67 14.49
CA GLU A 211 12.77 8.49 15.18
C GLU A 211 11.67 7.46 15.47
N GLU A 212 10.50 7.89 15.93
CA GLU A 212 9.34 6.99 16.14
C GLU A 212 8.86 6.41 14.80
N MET A 213 8.77 7.26 13.76
CA MET A 213 8.38 6.83 12.42
C MET A 213 9.39 5.84 11.82
N GLN A 214 10.68 6.08 11.99
CA GLN A 214 11.72 5.17 11.50
C GLN A 214 11.64 3.80 12.21
N GLN A 215 11.33 3.76 13.51
CA GLN A 215 11.13 2.49 14.21
C GLN A 215 9.99 1.67 13.59
N ILE A 216 8.87 2.30 13.27
CA ILE A 216 7.75 1.62 12.58
C ILE A 216 8.20 1.11 11.21
N TRP A 217 8.92 1.93 10.45
CA TRP A 217 9.41 1.56 9.13
C TRP A 217 10.32 0.33 9.15
N GLU A 218 11.26 0.27 10.09
CA GLU A 218 12.16 -0.88 10.23
C GLU A 218 11.42 -2.16 10.60
N ILE A 219 10.37 -2.07 11.43
CA ILE A 219 9.50 -3.20 11.74
C ILE A 219 8.74 -3.67 10.49
N ALA A 220 8.13 -2.75 9.74
CA ALA A 220 7.41 -3.05 8.50
C ALA A 220 8.32 -3.72 7.45
N LYS A 221 9.55 -3.20 7.29
CA LYS A 221 10.56 -3.78 6.41
C LYS A 221 10.92 -5.20 6.81
N ARG A 222 11.25 -5.42 8.09
CA ARG A 222 11.60 -6.74 8.62
C ARG A 222 10.46 -7.76 8.47
N GLU A 223 9.23 -7.35 8.78
CA GLU A 223 8.04 -8.21 8.66
C GLU A 223 7.76 -8.56 7.19
N THR A 224 7.90 -7.60 6.29
CA THR A 224 7.77 -7.81 4.83
C THR A 224 8.83 -8.77 4.29
N ILE A 225 10.09 -8.63 4.73
CA ILE A 225 11.18 -9.55 4.38
C ILE A 225 10.86 -10.98 4.85
N ALA A 226 10.42 -11.14 6.10
CA ALA A 226 10.09 -12.45 6.65
C ALA A 226 8.99 -13.16 5.84
N LEU A 227 7.98 -12.43 5.36
CA LEU A 227 6.94 -12.96 4.49
C LEU A 227 7.47 -13.34 3.09
N LEU A 228 8.33 -12.51 2.49
CA LEU A 228 8.94 -12.78 1.20
C LEU A 228 9.90 -13.98 1.21
N GLU A 229 10.50 -14.28 2.36
CA GLU A 229 11.37 -15.45 2.55
C GLU A 229 10.56 -16.72 2.87
N ASN A 230 9.56 -16.62 3.75
CA ASN A 230 8.97 -17.80 4.40
C ASN A 230 7.45 -17.98 4.18
N GLY A 231 6.76 -17.01 3.58
CA GLY A 231 5.30 -17.02 3.47
C GLY A 231 4.73 -17.89 2.35
N TRP A 232 5.56 -18.52 1.52
CA TRP A 232 5.15 -19.20 0.29
C TRP A 232 4.75 -20.67 0.51
N MET A 233 3.78 -20.93 1.39
CA MET A 233 3.19 -22.27 1.57
C MET A 233 2.04 -22.51 0.56
#